data_AF-A0A7Y0EIT2-F1
#
_entry.id   AF-A0A7Y0EIT2-F1
#
_cell.length_a   1.000
_cell.length_b   1.000
_cell.length_c   1.000
_cell.angle_alpha   90.00
_cell.angle_beta   90.00
_cell.angle_gamma   90.00
#
_symmetry.space_group_name_H-M   'P 1'
#
loop_
_entity.id
_entity.type
_entity.pdbx_description
1 polymer ?
#
loop_
_entity_poly.entity_id
_entity_poly.type
_entity_poly.pdbx_seq_one_letter_code
_entity_poly.pdbx_strand_id
1 'polypeptide(L)'
;MIFYHFSNGKYSKLIPQLGERKSIGKKVTFLTTNPNMFFENDNGGNFFEYRYIINLDKNDPHLHADDKFNNMMEKFNRNFGSKRGVFKWFFYDNPLDYICISKWNEKLCKFS
;
A
#
# COMPACT_ATOMS: atom_id res chain seq x y z
N MET A 1 -8.72 0.79 -10.99
CA MET A 1 -8.40 1.56 -9.77
C MET A 1 -6.91 1.47 -9.57
N ILE A 2 -6.28 2.61 -9.29
CA ILE A 2 -4.82 2.65 -9.12
C ILE A 2 -4.49 2.36 -7.66
N PHE A 3 -3.59 1.40 -7.49
CA PHE A 3 -3.04 0.99 -6.21
C PHE A 3 -1.53 1.13 -6.19
N TYR A 4 -1.01 1.24 -4.97
CA TYR A 4 0.40 1.28 -4.70
C TYR A 4 0.78 0.15 -3.75
N HIS A 5 1.87 -0.54 -4.09
CA HIS A 5 2.55 -1.47 -3.20
C HIS A 5 3.97 -0.95 -2.95
N PHE A 6 4.48 -1.18 -1.74
CA PHE A 6 5.81 -0.73 -1.34
C PHE A 6 6.62 -1.90 -0.82
N SER A 7 7.91 -1.95 -1.18
CA SER A 7 8.80 -3.01 -0.72
C SER A 7 10.27 -2.57 -0.66
N ASN A 8 11.07 -3.33 0.09
CA ASN A 8 12.53 -3.16 0.13
C ASN A 8 13.25 -3.93 -0.97
N GLY A 9 12.64 -5.00 -1.49
CA GLY A 9 13.18 -5.75 -2.62
C GLY A 9 12.69 -5.21 -3.97
N LYS A 10 13.51 -5.36 -5.00
CA LYS A 10 13.06 -5.24 -6.40
C LYS A 10 12.50 -6.59 -6.85
N TYR A 11 11.24 -6.61 -7.28
CA TYR A 11 10.57 -7.82 -7.73
C TYR A 11 10.14 -7.67 -9.19
N SER A 12 10.28 -8.74 -9.98
CA SER A 12 9.70 -8.82 -11.32
C SER A 12 8.19 -9.00 -11.29
N LYS A 13 7.66 -9.55 -10.20
CA LYS A 13 6.23 -9.73 -9.94
C LYS A 13 5.93 -9.61 -8.45
N LEU A 14 4.78 -9.04 -8.10
CA LEU A 14 4.35 -8.94 -6.71
C LEU A 14 3.69 -10.24 -6.29
N ILE A 15 4.45 -11.06 -5.58
CA ILE A 15 3.96 -12.35 -5.08
C ILE A 15 3.47 -12.15 -3.66
N PRO A 16 2.22 -12.53 -3.35
CA PRO A 16 1.67 -12.54 -2.01
C PRO A 16 2.61 -13.19 -0.99
N GLN A 17 2.80 -12.55 0.16
CA GLN A 17 3.62 -13.07 1.26
C GLN A 17 2.77 -13.23 2.51
N LEU A 18 3.22 -14.04 3.47
CA LEU A 18 2.50 -14.22 4.75
C LEU A 18 2.38 -12.86 5.44
N GLY A 19 1.14 -12.38 5.61
CA GLY A 19 0.87 -11.09 6.22
C GLY A 19 0.76 -11.18 7.73
N GLU A 20 1.25 -10.16 8.45
CA GLU A 20 1.23 -10.12 9.92
C GLU A 20 -0.14 -9.79 10.54
N ARG A 21 -1.13 -9.31 9.77
CA ARG A 21 -2.45 -8.99 10.30
C ARG A 21 -3.59 -9.67 9.56
N LYS A 22 -4.31 -10.52 10.31
CA LYS A 22 -5.71 -10.90 10.11
C LYS A 22 -6.10 -11.67 8.83
N SER A 23 -5.18 -12.41 8.24
CA SER A 23 -5.56 -13.72 7.71
C SER A 23 -4.67 -14.76 8.37
N ILE A 24 -5.28 -15.63 9.16
CA ILE A 24 -4.59 -16.76 9.77
C ILE A 24 -4.03 -17.60 8.60
N GLY A 25 -2.73 -17.45 8.32
CA GLY A 25 -1.99 -18.27 7.36
C GLY A 25 -2.17 -18.00 5.86
N LYS A 26 -2.83 -16.92 5.41
CA LYS A 26 -2.92 -16.63 3.96
C LYS A 26 -1.87 -15.63 3.51
N LYS A 27 -1.29 -15.90 2.34
CA LYS A 27 -0.35 -14.99 1.67
C LYS A 27 -1.14 -13.90 0.95
N VAL A 28 -0.80 -12.64 1.16
CA VAL A 28 -1.45 -11.49 0.52
C VAL A 28 -0.44 -10.43 0.08
N THR A 29 -0.79 -9.63 -0.92
CA THR A 29 -0.10 -8.39 -1.29
C THR A 29 -0.85 -7.20 -0.66
N PHE A 30 -0.12 -6.35 0.05
CA PHE A 30 -0.68 -5.15 0.68
C PHE A 30 -0.76 -4.00 -0.32
N LEU A 31 -1.92 -3.38 -0.46
CA LEU A 31 -2.17 -2.31 -1.41
C LEU A 31 -2.74 -1.09 -0.68
N THR A 32 -2.33 0.09 -1.12
CA THR A 32 -2.90 1.36 -0.66
C THR A 32 -3.33 2.22 -1.85
N THR A 33 -4.34 3.06 -1.65
CA THR A 33 -4.74 4.10 -2.62
C THR A 33 -3.93 5.38 -2.46
N ASN A 34 -3.13 5.51 -1.41
CA ASN A 34 -2.34 6.72 -1.14
C ASN A 34 -0.83 6.42 -1.30
N PRO A 35 -0.18 6.98 -2.33
CA PRO A 35 1.25 6.76 -2.55
C PRO A 35 2.13 7.46 -1.51
N ASN A 36 1.55 8.32 -0.66
CA ASN A 36 2.28 9.17 0.26
C ASN A 36 2.31 8.65 1.69
N MET A 37 1.83 7.42 1.92
CA MET A 37 1.56 6.92 3.25
C MET A 37 2.82 6.59 4.08
N PHE A 38 3.96 6.34 3.44
CA PHE A 38 5.17 5.83 4.10
C PHE A 38 6.33 6.83 4.11
N PHE A 39 6.05 8.12 3.92
CA PHE A 39 7.10 9.11 3.70
C PHE A 39 7.86 9.57 4.95
N GLU A 40 7.49 9.13 6.15
CA GLU A 40 8.11 9.66 7.37
C GLU A 40 8.31 8.55 8.40
N ASN A 41 9.56 8.08 8.56
CA ASN A 41 10.01 7.51 9.82
C ASN A 41 10.54 8.63 10.74
N ASP A 42 10.77 8.32 12.03
CA ASP A 42 11.24 9.31 13.02
C ASP A 42 12.59 9.98 12.65
N ASN A 43 13.33 9.41 11.69
CA ASN A 43 14.59 9.93 11.16
C ASN A 43 14.43 10.63 9.79
N GLY A 44 13.21 10.87 9.31
CA GLY A 44 12.92 11.50 8.01
C GLY A 44 13.20 10.64 6.77
N GLY A 45 13.56 9.37 6.96
CA GLY A 45 13.81 8.41 5.88
C GLY A 45 12.52 7.69 5.44
N ASN A 46 12.50 7.24 4.19
CA ASN A 46 11.43 6.39 3.68
C ASN A 46 11.63 4.94 4.17
N PHE A 47 10.54 4.28 4.58
CA PHE A 47 10.58 2.87 5.01
C PHE A 47 10.81 1.88 3.87
N PHE A 48 10.56 2.30 2.61
CA PHE A 48 10.60 1.42 1.44
C PHE A 48 11.44 1.97 0.30
N GLU A 49 12.23 1.08 -0.31
CA GLU A 49 13.08 1.42 -1.46
C GLU A 49 12.30 1.46 -2.78
N TYR A 50 11.29 0.62 -2.96
CA TYR A 50 10.54 0.49 -4.22
C TYR A 50 9.06 0.78 -4.02
N ARG A 51 8.46 1.46 -5.01
CA ARG A 51 7.02 1.67 -5.15
C ARG A 51 6.56 1.10 -6.48
N TYR A 52 5.54 0.27 -6.42
CA TYR A 52 4.90 -0.35 -7.56
C TYR A 52 3.52 0.28 -7.76
N ILE A 53 3.22 0.66 -8.99
CA ILE A 53 1.91 1.15 -9.41
C ILE A 53 1.18 -0.01 -10.07
N ILE A 54 -0.05 -0.25 -9.64
CA ILE A 54 -0.86 -1.39 -10.05
C ILE A 54 -2.23 -0.84 -10.46
N ASN A 55 -2.82 -1.40 -11.51
CA ASN A 55 -4.18 -1.07 -11.91
C ASN A 55 -5.05 -2.33 -11.79
N LEU A 56 -6.07 -2.29 -10.92
CA LEU A 56 -6.99 -3.40 -10.69
C LEU A 56 -8.44 -2.98 -10.85
N ASP A 57 -9.29 -3.91 -11.25
CA ASP A 57 -10.74 -3.69 -11.18
C ASP A 57 -11.16 -3.58 -9.71
N LYS A 58 -12.03 -2.62 -9.40
CA LYS A 58 -12.63 -2.47 -8.08
C LYS A 58 -13.54 -3.65 -7.71
N ASN A 59 -14.03 -4.37 -8.73
CA ASN A 59 -14.90 -5.54 -8.58
C ASN A 59 -14.12 -6.86 -8.63
N ASP A 60 -12.78 -6.83 -8.63
CA ASP A 60 -11.97 -8.04 -8.63
C ASP A 60 -12.25 -8.86 -7.35
N PRO A 61 -12.65 -10.14 -7.45
CA PRO A 61 -13.01 -10.96 -6.29
C PRO A 61 -11.83 -11.28 -5.36
N HIS A 62 -10.59 -11.07 -5.81
CA HIS A 62 -9.39 -11.28 -4.99
C HIS A 62 -8.93 -10.01 -4.26
N LEU A 63 -9.62 -8.88 -4.47
CA LEU A 63 -9.33 -7.60 -3.85
C LEU A 63 -10.21 -7.40 -2.62
N HIS A 64 -9.59 -7.39 -1.44
CA HIS A 64 -10.28 -7.26 -0.16
C HIS A 64 -9.92 -5.96 0.52
N ALA A 65 -10.90 -5.14 0.91
CA ALA A 65 -10.63 -3.96 1.73
C ALA A 65 -10.31 -4.37 3.18
N ASP A 66 -9.35 -3.70 3.83
CA ASP A 66 -9.19 -3.79 5.28
C ASP A 66 -10.25 -2.91 5.96
N ASP A 67 -11.51 -3.36 5.95
CA ASP A 67 -12.63 -2.58 6.47
C ASP A 67 -12.42 -2.18 7.94
N LYS A 68 -11.78 -3.03 8.75
CA LYS A 68 -11.51 -2.70 10.16
C LYS A 68 -10.56 -1.51 10.24
N PHE A 69 -9.45 -1.56 9.53
CA PHE A 69 -8.46 -0.50 9.54
C PHE A 69 -9.01 0.79 8.88
N ASN A 70 -9.67 0.65 7.73
CA ASN A 70 -10.25 1.76 6.99
C ASN A 70 -11.30 2.50 7.84
N ASN A 71 -12.21 1.77 8.50
CA ASN A 71 -13.22 2.37 9.39
C ASN A 71 -12.59 3.08 10.59
N MET A 72 -11.48 2.54 11.13
CA MET A 72 -10.75 3.19 12.23
C MET A 72 -10.15 4.53 11.78
N MET A 73 -9.53 4.56 10.61
CA MET A 73 -8.96 5.79 10.03
C MET A 73 -10.03 6.82 9.69
N GLU A 74 -11.17 6.39 9.15
CA GLU A 74 -12.31 7.29 8.88
C GLU A 74 -12.82 7.93 10.17
N LYS A 75 -12.98 7.15 11.26
CA LYS A 75 -13.37 7.68 12.58
C LYS A 75 -12.35 8.67 13.12
N PHE A 76 -11.06 8.35 13.03
CA PHE A 76 -10.00 9.25 13.47
C PHE A 76 -10.04 10.58 12.72
N ASN A 77 -10.07 10.55 11.40
CA ASN A 77 -10.13 11.77 10.59
C ASN A 77 -11.35 12.64 10.92
N ARG A 78 -12.51 12.00 11.14
CA ARG A 78 -13.75 12.70 11.52
C ARG A 78 -13.62 13.38 12.88
N ASN A 79 -13.01 12.70 13.87
CA ASN A 79 -12.84 13.22 15.22
C ASN A 79 -11.86 14.40 15.28
N PHE A 80 -10.83 14.41 14.44
CA PHE A 80 -9.81 15.47 14.42
C PHE A 80 -10.04 16.53 13.32
N GLY A 81 -11.22 16.53 12.68
CA GLY A 81 -11.57 17.52 11.65
C GLY A 81 -10.68 17.50 10.41
N SER A 82 -9.96 16.40 10.17
CA SER A 82 -9.03 16.28 9.04
C SER A 82 -9.80 16.12 7.74
N LYS A 83 -9.63 17.06 6.81
CA LYS A 83 -10.16 17.00 5.44
C LYS A 83 -9.28 16.20 4.48
N ARG A 84 -8.16 15.63 4.95
CA ARG A 84 -7.24 14.86 4.10
C ARG A 84 -7.90 13.56 3.64
N GLY A 85 -7.65 13.18 2.38
CA GLY A 85 -8.14 11.92 1.83
C GLY A 85 -7.73 10.74 2.71
N VAL A 86 -8.71 9.92 3.09
CA VAL A 86 -8.46 8.72 3.89
C VAL A 86 -7.69 7.74 3.00
N PHE A 87 -6.47 7.40 3.41
CA PHE A 87 -5.76 6.31 2.76
C PHE A 87 -6.53 5.01 3.04
N LYS A 88 -6.83 4.24 2.00
CA LYS A 88 -7.55 2.99 2.13
C LYS A 88 -6.60 1.83 1.87
N TRP A 89 -6.66 0.85 2.77
CA TRP A 89 -5.90 -0.38 2.72
C TRP A 89 -6.70 -1.50 2.09
N PHE A 90 -6.01 -2.27 1.28
CA PHE A 90 -6.53 -3.44 0.60
C PHE A 90 -5.50 -4.57 0.65
N PHE A 91 -6.00 -5.79 0.56
CA PHE A 91 -5.23 -7.01 0.41
C PHE A 91 -5.58 -7.65 -0.92
N TYR A 92 -4.62 -8.35 -1.50
CA TYR A 92 -4.82 -9.10 -2.73
C TYR A 92 -4.20 -10.49 -2.64
N ASP A 93 -4.96 -11.51 -3.00
CA ASP A 93 -4.59 -12.90 -2.73
C ASP A 93 -3.68 -13.54 -3.79
N ASN A 94 -3.63 -12.97 -5.00
CA ASN A 94 -2.94 -13.57 -6.14
C ASN A 94 -1.65 -12.82 -6.52
N PRO A 95 -0.71 -13.47 -7.23
CA PRO A 95 0.41 -12.78 -7.85
C PRO A 95 -0.04 -11.67 -8.80
N LEU A 96 0.54 -10.48 -8.66
CA LEU A 96 0.18 -9.28 -9.40
C LEU A 96 1.32 -8.77 -10.27
N ASP A 97 0.98 -8.46 -11.51
CA ASP A 97 1.85 -7.68 -12.39
C ASP A 97 1.64 -6.18 -12.11
N TYR A 98 2.72 -5.41 -12.17
CA TYR A 98 2.69 -3.96 -11.98
C TYR A 98 2.81 -3.24 -13.32
N ILE A 99 2.21 -2.06 -13.42
CA ILE A 99 2.31 -1.22 -14.63
C ILE A 99 3.56 -0.35 -14.62
N CYS A 100 4.04 0.02 -13.43
CA CYS A 100 5.23 0.85 -13.27
C CYS A 100 5.89 0.55 -11.92
N ILE A 101 7.22 0.66 -11.88
CA ILE A 101 8.02 0.60 -10.67
C ILE A 101 8.90 1.85 -10.61
N SER A 102 8.95 2.48 -9.44
CA SER A 102 9.83 3.61 -9.15
C SER A 102 10.67 3.30 -7.91
N LYS A 103 11.92 3.76 -7.90
CA LYS A 103 12.85 3.56 -6.79
C LYS A 103 13.00 4.87 -6.00
N TRP A 104 13.01 4.78 -4.68
CA TRP A 104 13.30 5.89 -3.79
C TRP A 104 14.79 6.23 -3.87
N ASN A 105 15.08 7.52 -3.96
CA ASN A 105 16.45 8.02 -3.98
C ASN A 105 16.62 9.12 -2.94
N GLU A 106 17.45 8.88 -1.94
CA GLU A 106 17.76 9.83 -0.85
C GLU A 106 18.33 11.15 -1.36
N LYS A 107 19.07 11.16 -2.48
CA LYS A 107 19.61 12.40 -3.06
C LYS A 107 18.51 13.33 -3.59
N LEU A 108 17.38 12.77 -3.99
CA LEU A 108 16.26 13.52 -4.56
C LEU A 108 15.06 13.58 -3.61
N CYS A 109 15.13 12.92 -2.45
CA CYS A 109 14.05 12.74 -1.48
C CYS A 109 12.69 12.40 -2.13
N LYS A 110 12.71 11.65 -3.24
CA LYS A 110 11.51 11.28 -4.01
C LYS A 110 11.72 10.00 -4.82
N PHE A 111 10.60 9.39 -5.21
CA PHE A 111 10.59 8.34 -6.22
C PHE A 111 10.91 8.95 -7.60
N SER A 112 11.88 8.34 -8.30
CA SER A 112 12.19 8.66 -9.71
C SER A 112 11.26 7.96 -10.68
#